data_AF-A0A9W8MUM8-F1
#
_entry.id   AF-A0A9W8MUM8-F1
#
_cell.length_a   1.000
_cell.length_b   1.000
_cell.length_c   1.000
_cell.angle_alpha   90.00
_cell.angle_beta   90.00
_cell.angle_gamma   90.00
#
_symmetry.space_group_name_H-M   'P 1'
#
loop_
_entity.id
_entity.type
_entity.pdbx_description
1 polymer ?
#
loop_
_entity_poly.entity_id
_entity_poly.type
_entity_poly.pdbx_seq_one_letter_code
_entity_poly.pdbx_strand_id
1 'polypeptide(L)'
;MSVLPEAKLAREAELSYALIATATDYDSWRPHTDAVTAAEVFKTLKANADTSRLVAETVLDDLHIALTGDEASIFLEEVGSMKFSIMPRSVKQKPEDRKKLAFILPEYFSDEEGHHAGSA
;
A
#
# COMPACT_ATOMS: atom_id res chain seq x y z
N MET A 1 -5.65 4.59 -13.62
CA MET A 1 -4.67 5.67 -13.33
C MET A 1 -4.78 6.08 -11.86
N SER A 2 -4.38 5.22 -10.93
CA SER A 2 -4.56 5.45 -9.47
C SER A 2 -3.52 4.72 -8.62
N VAL A 3 -3.03 3.57 -9.11
CA VAL A 3 -2.04 2.71 -8.43
C VAL A 3 -0.77 3.45 -8.04
N LEU A 4 -0.31 4.39 -8.88
CA LEU A 4 0.81 5.28 -8.54
C LEU A 4 0.25 6.68 -8.30
N PRO A 5 0.63 7.36 -7.20
CA PRO A 5 1.72 7.03 -6.27
C PRO A 5 1.33 6.14 -5.07
N GLU A 6 0.07 5.69 -4.94
CA GLU A 6 -0.44 4.97 -3.76
C GLU A 6 0.43 3.78 -3.34
N ALA A 7 0.77 2.89 -4.27
CA ALA A 7 1.59 1.72 -3.97
C ALA A 7 3.01 2.07 -3.48
N LYS A 8 3.56 3.20 -3.94
CA LYS A 8 4.88 3.67 -3.45
C LYS A 8 4.77 4.22 -2.04
N LEU A 9 3.73 4.99 -1.75
CA LEU A 9 3.50 5.54 -0.42
C LEU A 9 3.23 4.42 0.60
N ALA A 10 2.48 3.38 0.22
CA ALA A 10 2.28 2.20 1.06
C ALA A 10 3.61 1.52 1.39
N ARG A 11 4.50 1.37 0.39
CA ARG A 11 5.84 0.81 0.60
C ARG A 11 6.72 1.71 1.49
N GLU A 12 6.69 3.02 1.29
CA GLU A 12 7.42 3.99 2.13
C GLU A 12 6.92 4.00 3.58
N ALA A 13 5.64 3.68 3.79
CA ALA A 13 5.03 3.53 5.11
C ALA A 13 5.17 2.13 5.71
N GLU A 14 5.92 1.22 5.06
CA GLU A 14 6.10 -0.18 5.49
C GLU A 14 4.77 -0.97 5.64
N LEU A 15 3.78 -0.63 4.80
CA LEU A 15 2.48 -1.30 4.76
C LEU A 15 2.46 -2.38 3.68
N SER A 16 2.01 -3.57 4.06
CA SER A 16 1.66 -4.63 3.11
C SER A 16 0.54 -4.16 2.17
N TYR A 17 0.82 -4.09 0.86
CA TYR A 17 -0.09 -3.57 -0.15
C TYR A 17 -0.42 -4.62 -1.21
N ALA A 18 -1.71 -4.80 -1.49
CA ALA A 18 -2.20 -5.63 -2.58
C ALA A 18 -3.26 -4.87 -3.40
N LEU A 19 -3.25 -5.07 -4.72
CA LEU A 19 -4.17 -4.42 -5.64
C LEU A 19 -5.13 -5.46 -6.26
N ILE A 20 -6.44 -5.20 -6.14
CA ILE A 20 -7.47 -5.90 -6.90
C ILE A 20 -7.85 -5.04 -8.10
N ALA A 21 -7.29 -5.36 -9.27
CA ALA A 21 -7.58 -4.65 -10.50
C ALA A 21 -8.80 -5.28 -11.22
N THR A 22 -9.87 -4.50 -11.39
CA THR A 22 -11.06 -4.93 -12.13
C THR A 22 -11.09 -4.33 -13.53
N ALA A 23 -11.07 -5.18 -14.56
CA ALA A 23 -11.17 -4.74 -15.95
C ALA A 23 -12.57 -4.17 -16.22
N THR A 24 -12.63 -2.95 -16.78
CA THR A 24 -13.89 -2.21 -17.01
C THR A 24 -14.21 -2.08 -18.50
N ASP A 25 -13.19 -1.98 -19.34
CA ASP A 25 -13.28 -1.94 -20.79
C ASP A 25 -11.97 -2.46 -21.42
N TYR A 26 -11.95 -2.56 -22.75
CA TYR A 26 -10.82 -3.06 -23.53
C TYR A 26 -9.93 -1.95 -24.09
N ASP A 27 -9.94 -0.74 -23.50
CA ASP A 27 -9.20 0.43 -23.97
C ASP A 27 -9.35 0.64 -25.50
N SER A 28 -8.50 1.45 -26.13
CA SER A 28 -8.66 1.84 -27.53
C SER A 28 -7.93 0.92 -28.52
N TRP A 29 -7.34 -0.18 -28.05
CA TRP A 29 -6.46 -1.02 -28.88
C TRP A 29 -7.17 -2.14 -29.65
N ARG A 30 -8.44 -2.44 -29.34
CA ARG A 30 -9.19 -3.57 -29.95
C ARG A 30 -9.77 -3.19 -31.34
N PRO A 31 -9.27 -3.77 -32.45
CA PRO A 31 -9.79 -3.44 -33.79
C PRO A 31 -11.20 -4.02 -33.98
N HIS A 32 -12.10 -3.26 -34.62
CA HIS A 32 -13.48 -3.64 -34.99
C HIS A 32 -14.50 -3.78 -33.85
N THR A 33 -14.29 -3.11 -32.72
CA THR A 33 -15.32 -2.90 -31.70
C THR A 33 -15.78 -1.45 -31.73
N ASP A 34 -17.07 -1.21 -31.46
CA ASP A 34 -17.59 0.15 -31.27
C ASP A 34 -16.76 0.87 -30.20
N ALA A 35 -16.56 2.18 -30.38
CA ALA A 35 -15.80 3.00 -29.43
C ALA A 35 -16.43 2.86 -28.04
N VAL A 36 -15.59 2.65 -27.01
CA VAL A 36 -16.03 2.47 -25.63
C VAL A 36 -16.94 3.63 -25.22
N THR A 37 -18.19 3.33 -24.90
CA THR A 37 -19.14 4.36 -24.45
C THR A 37 -19.12 4.50 -22.94
N ALA A 38 -19.30 5.73 -22.44
CA ALA A 38 -19.36 5.98 -21.00
C ALA A 38 -20.43 5.12 -20.30
N ALA A 39 -21.57 4.88 -20.97
CA ALA A 39 -22.67 4.08 -20.44
C ALA A 39 -22.27 2.61 -20.20
N GLU A 40 -21.49 2.01 -21.10
CA GLU A 40 -20.98 0.64 -20.94
C GLU A 40 -19.98 0.55 -19.80
N VAL A 41 -19.07 1.52 -19.69
CA VAL A 41 -18.11 1.62 -18.59
C VAL A 41 -18.84 1.70 -17.25
N PHE A 42 -19.86 2.55 -17.11
CA PHE A 42 -20.65 2.67 -15.88
C PHE A 42 -21.40 1.38 -15.52
N LYS A 43 -21.93 0.65 -16.50
CA LYS A 43 -22.60 -0.64 -16.26
C LYS A 43 -21.60 -1.67 -15.72
N THR A 44 -20.45 -1.83 -16.36
CA THR A 44 -19.40 -2.77 -15.94
C THR A 44 -18.81 -2.36 -14.59
N LEU A 45 -18.57 -1.07 -14.36
CA LEU A 45 -18.11 -0.53 -13.07
C LEU A 45 -19.04 -0.91 -11.92
N LYS A 46 -20.36 -0.80 -12.10
CA LYS A 46 -21.32 -1.15 -11.04
C LYS A 46 -21.24 -2.63 -10.70
N ALA A 47 -21.22 -3.51 -11.71
CA ALA A 47 -21.08 -4.95 -11.50
C ALA A 47 -19.72 -5.33 -10.87
N ASN A 48 -18.66 -4.64 -11.27
CA ASN A 48 -17.32 -4.82 -10.70
C ASN A 48 -17.29 -4.34 -9.24
N ALA A 49 -17.97 -3.25 -8.89
CA ALA A 49 -18.03 -2.76 -7.52
C ALA A 49 -18.68 -3.78 -6.57
N ASP A 50 -19.77 -4.43 -7.00
CA ASP A 50 -20.43 -5.47 -6.20
C ASP A 50 -19.55 -6.71 -6.06
N THR A 51 -18.88 -7.12 -7.15
CA THR A 51 -17.90 -8.22 -7.12
C THR A 51 -16.72 -7.91 -6.20
N SER A 52 -16.16 -6.71 -6.27
CA SER A 52 -15.05 -6.28 -5.41
C SER A 52 -15.43 -6.26 -3.94
N ARG A 53 -16.67 -5.88 -3.60
CA ARG A 53 -17.17 -5.97 -2.21
C ARG A 53 -17.21 -7.40 -1.72
N LEU A 54 -17.75 -8.31 -2.54
CA LEU A 54 -17.81 -9.72 -2.21
C LEU A 54 -16.41 -10.31 -2.01
N VAL A 55 -15.47 -10.02 -2.93
CA VAL A 55 -14.08 -10.47 -2.79
C VAL A 55 -13.45 -9.93 -1.51
N ALA A 56 -13.61 -8.63 -1.22
CA ALA A 56 -13.08 -8.05 0.00
C ALA A 56 -13.67 -8.71 1.25
N GLU A 57 -14.98 -8.91 1.30
CA GLU A 57 -15.66 -9.60 2.42
C GLU A 57 -15.14 -11.02 2.61
N THR A 58 -15.00 -11.80 1.54
CA THR A 58 -14.53 -13.19 1.63
C THR A 58 -13.09 -13.31 2.10
N VAL A 59 -12.22 -12.37 1.71
CA VAL A 59 -10.79 -12.41 2.07
C VAL A 59 -10.56 -11.93 3.50
N LEU A 60 -11.46 -11.12 4.07
CA LEU A 60 -11.27 -10.55 5.42
C LEU A 60 -11.20 -11.63 6.51
N ASP A 61 -12.05 -12.66 6.43
CA ASP A 61 -12.05 -13.74 7.43
C ASP A 61 -10.75 -14.56 7.36
N ASP A 62 -10.34 -14.95 6.16
CA ASP A 62 -9.09 -15.69 5.94
C ASP A 62 -7.87 -14.86 6.35
N LEU A 63 -7.87 -13.56 6.03
CA LEU A 63 -6.82 -12.63 6.42
C LEU A 63 -6.75 -12.46 7.95
N HIS A 64 -7.90 -12.38 8.62
CA HIS A 64 -7.95 -12.27 10.09
C HIS A 64 -7.37 -13.52 10.75
N ILE A 65 -7.69 -14.70 10.24
CA ILE A 65 -7.13 -15.97 10.72
C ILE A 65 -5.61 -15.99 10.50
N ALA A 66 -5.14 -15.61 9.31
CA ALA A 66 -3.72 -15.59 9.00
C ALA A 66 -2.93 -14.59 9.88
N LEU A 67 -3.52 -13.44 10.19
CA LEU A 67 -2.93 -12.41 11.06
C LEU A 67 -2.91 -12.78 12.55
N THR A 68 -3.82 -13.66 13.00
CA THR A 68 -3.89 -14.08 14.40
C THR A 68 -3.21 -15.44 14.66
N GLY A 69 -2.93 -16.19 13.61
CA GLY A 69 -2.19 -17.44 13.65
C GLY A 69 -0.67 -17.25 13.62
N ASP A 70 0.05 -18.37 13.49
CA ASP A 70 1.52 -18.41 13.47
C ASP A 70 2.15 -17.75 12.22
N GLU A 71 1.36 -17.53 11.16
CA GLU A 71 1.81 -16.93 9.89
C GLU A 71 1.75 -15.39 9.88
N ALA A 72 1.38 -14.75 10.99
CA ALA A 72 1.26 -13.30 11.10
C ALA A 72 2.55 -12.55 10.71
N SER A 73 3.72 -13.20 10.85
CA SER A 73 5.02 -12.63 10.48
C SER A 73 5.12 -12.23 9.02
N ILE A 74 4.41 -12.92 8.11
CA ILE A 74 4.44 -12.64 6.66
C ILE A 74 3.94 -11.21 6.39
N PHE A 75 2.93 -10.74 7.14
CA PHE A 75 2.35 -9.41 6.96
C PHE A 75 3.19 -8.28 7.57
N LEU A 76 4.19 -8.64 8.38
CA LEU A 76 5.09 -7.71 9.07
C LEU A 76 6.50 -7.68 8.45
N GLU A 77 6.77 -8.44 7.38
CA GLU A 77 8.07 -8.45 6.69
C GLU A 77 8.48 -7.09 6.14
N GLU A 78 7.51 -6.22 5.88
CA GLU A 78 7.73 -4.86 5.38
C GLU A 78 8.30 -3.92 6.43
N VAL A 79 8.11 -4.24 7.72
CA VAL A 79 8.64 -3.46 8.84
C VAL A 79 10.16 -3.55 8.86
N GLY A 80 10.85 -2.42 8.86
CA GLY A 80 12.31 -2.36 8.75
C GLY A 80 12.84 -2.18 7.32
N SER A 81 11.98 -2.31 6.30
CA SER A 81 12.41 -2.24 4.89
C SER A 81 12.92 -0.86 4.46
N MET A 82 12.51 0.21 5.15
CA MET A 82 12.95 1.58 4.87
C MET A 82 14.24 2.00 5.58
N LYS A 83 14.80 1.14 6.45
CA LYS A 83 16.00 1.41 7.26
C LYS A 83 17.18 1.97 6.47
N PHE A 84 17.39 1.49 5.25
CA PHE A 84 18.51 1.93 4.38
C PHE A 84 18.09 2.91 3.29
N SER A 85 16.80 3.20 3.15
CA SER A 85 16.23 4.09 2.15
C SER A 85 16.07 5.53 2.65
N ILE A 86 16.10 5.75 3.97
CA ILE A 86 15.96 7.08 4.58
C ILE A 86 17.30 7.84 4.56
N MET A 87 17.39 8.88 3.74
CA MET A 87 18.55 9.77 3.62
C MET A 87 18.11 11.24 3.57
N PRO A 88 18.77 12.19 4.27
CA PRO A 88 19.92 12.02 5.16
C PRO A 88 19.54 11.45 6.53
N ARG A 89 20.48 10.73 7.18
CA ARG A 89 20.33 10.28 8.57
C ARG A 89 20.03 11.47 9.50
N SER A 90 19.14 11.23 10.46
CA SER A 90 18.39 12.14 11.36
C SER A 90 19.10 13.40 11.91
N VAL A 91 20.42 13.49 11.85
CA VAL A 91 21.25 14.56 12.43
C VAL A 91 20.99 15.96 11.83
N LYS A 92 20.43 16.06 10.62
CA LYS A 92 20.19 17.35 9.93
C LYS A 92 18.71 17.67 9.64
N GLN A 93 17.77 16.89 10.18
CA GLN A 93 16.35 17.08 9.90
C GLN A 93 15.75 18.17 10.80
N LYS A 94 14.82 18.97 10.25
CA LYS A 94 14.11 19.98 11.04
C LYS A 94 13.17 19.28 12.05
N PRO A 95 13.02 19.80 13.28
CA PRO A 95 12.13 19.19 14.28
C PRO A 95 10.68 19.03 13.81
N GLU A 96 10.17 20.00 13.03
CA GLU A 96 8.82 19.96 12.48
C GLU A 96 8.60 18.81 11.49
N ASP A 97 9.58 18.57 10.63
CA ASP A 97 9.50 17.51 9.62
C ASP A 97 9.64 16.13 10.27
N ARG A 98 10.49 16.03 11.29
CA ARG A 98 10.64 14.82 12.09
C ARG A 98 9.33 14.42 12.78
N LYS A 99 8.59 15.38 13.35
CA LYS A 99 7.28 15.11 13.96
C LYS A 99 6.26 14.57 12.96
N LYS A 100 6.27 15.07 11.71
CA LYS A 100 5.39 14.57 10.65
C LYS A 100 5.76 13.14 10.24
N LEU A 101 7.06 12.86 10.09
CA LEU A 101 7.55 11.54 9.71
C LEU A 101 7.37 10.51 10.82
N ALA A 102 7.48 10.92 12.09
CA ALA A 102 7.22 10.06 13.25
C ALA A 102 5.77 9.57 13.34
N PHE A 103 4.81 10.26 12.72
CA PHE A 103 3.44 9.77 12.64
C PHE A 103 3.31 8.51 11.78
N ILE A 104 4.11 8.41 10.70
CA ILE A 104 4.06 7.29 9.76
C ILE A 104 5.07 6.21 10.16
N LEU A 105 6.28 6.64 10.56
CA LEU A 105 7.43 5.80 10.83
C LEU A 105 7.98 6.10 12.24
N PRO A 106 7.22 5.79 13.31
CA PRO A 106 7.61 6.14 14.69
C PRO A 106 8.96 5.54 15.08
N GLU A 107 9.25 4.30 14.68
CA GLU A 107 10.50 3.58 14.98
C GLU A 107 11.77 4.29 14.50
N TYR A 108 11.64 5.17 13.50
CA TYR A 108 12.78 5.86 12.89
C TYR A 108 12.92 7.31 13.33
N PHE A 109 11.83 7.93 13.80
CA PHE A 109 11.75 9.38 13.99
C PHE A 109 11.25 9.81 15.38
N SER A 110 10.83 8.90 16.27
CA SER A 110 10.53 9.24 17.67
C SER A 110 11.79 9.71 18.41
N ASP A 111 11.63 10.66 19.33
CA ASP A 111 12.72 11.19 20.14
C ASP A 111 12.94 10.30 21.37
N GLU A 112 13.44 9.08 21.16
CA GLU A 112 14.12 8.30 22.20
C GLU A 112 15.55 7.99 21.77
N GLU A 113 16.44 8.12 22.74
CA GLU A 113 17.88 8.07 22.61
C GLU A 113 18.38 6.76 21.95
N GLY A 114 19.29 6.92 20.99
CA GLY A 114 20.36 5.98 20.66
C GLY A 114 20.04 4.48 20.72
N HIS A 115 19.44 3.91 19.67
CA HIS A 115 19.67 2.51 19.35
C HIS A 115 20.70 2.39 18.23
N HIS A 116 21.93 2.17 18.68
CA HIS A 116 23.05 1.54 17.98
C HIS A 116 23.26 1.94 16.52
N ALA A 117 24.25 2.82 16.34
CA ALA A 117 25.27 2.55 15.32
C ALA A 117 25.57 1.04 15.35
N GLY A 118 25.12 0.34 14.31
CA GLY A 118 25.50 -1.05 14.09
C GLY A 118 27.01 -1.11 14.09
N SER A 119 27.54 -1.71 15.15
CA SER A 119 28.88 -2.25 15.18
C SER A 119 28.98 -3.36 14.15
N ALA A 120 30.06 -3.29 13.35
CA ALA A 120 30.50 -4.20 12.29
C ALA A 120 29.76 -4.07 10.94
#